data_AF-A0A8G1ZBY7-F1
#
_entry.id   AF-A0A8G1ZBY7-F1
#
_cell.length_a   1.000
_cell.length_b   1.000
_cell.length_c   1.000
_cell.angle_alpha   90.00
_cell.angle_beta   90.00
_cell.angle_gamma   90.00
#
_symmetry.space_group_name_H-M   'P 1'
#
loop_
_entity.id
_entity.type
_entity.pdbx_description
1 polymer ?
#
loop_
_entity_poly.entity_id
_entity_poly.type
_entity_poly.pdbx_seq_one_letter_code
_entity_poly.pdbx_strand_id
1 'polypeptide(L)'
;MLNAASDLPEDPAFLKALIAQLQAQNKKLTTTLRAHDLVVQALRLQIARLRKQAFGKSSEKIEREIEQLEFALEDVLVSVAQQGLVTSGLDDS
;
A
#
# COMPACT_ATOMS: atom_id res chain seq x y z
N MET A 1 -26.80 2.77 3.63
CA MET A 1 -26.41 2.30 2.28
C MET A 1 -26.82 3.40 1.31
N LEU A 2 -25.88 4.23 0.89
CA LEU A 2 -26.12 5.27 -0.11
C LEU A 2 -26.32 4.57 -1.46
N ASN A 3 -27.47 4.79 -2.09
CA ASN A 3 -27.73 4.30 -3.44
C ASN A 3 -26.92 5.13 -4.44
N ALA A 4 -25.62 4.83 -4.58
CA ALA A 4 -24.78 5.44 -5.63
C ALA A 4 -25.34 5.17 -7.05
N ALA A 5 -26.21 4.16 -7.19
CA ALA A 5 -26.90 3.85 -8.44
C ALA A 5 -27.99 4.86 -8.82
N SER A 6 -28.56 5.64 -7.88
CA SER A 6 -29.62 6.62 -8.20
C SER A 6 -29.11 7.97 -8.71
N ASP A 7 -27.81 8.25 -8.58
CA ASP A 7 -27.16 9.47 -9.09
C ASP A 7 -26.30 9.21 -10.35
N LEU A 8 -26.45 8.02 -10.96
CA LEU A 8 -25.72 7.69 -12.18
C LEU A 8 -26.30 8.42 -13.38
N PRO A 9 -25.47 9.11 -14.20
CA PRO A 9 -25.95 9.75 -15.41
C PRO A 9 -26.54 8.72 -16.38
N GLU A 10 -27.73 8.98 -16.91
CA GLU A 10 -28.39 8.06 -17.85
C GLU A 10 -27.74 8.04 -19.25
N ASP A 11 -26.78 8.93 -19.52
CA ASP A 11 -26.04 8.97 -20.79
C ASP A 11 -25.03 7.80 -20.90
N PRO A 12 -25.22 6.85 -21.84
CA PRO A 12 -24.31 5.74 -22.03
C PRO A 12 -22.90 6.15 -22.46
N ALA A 13 -22.75 7.30 -23.13
CA ALA A 13 -21.43 7.80 -23.53
C ALA A 13 -20.65 8.29 -22.31
N PHE A 14 -21.31 9.09 -21.45
CA PHE A 14 -20.74 9.53 -20.19
C PHE A 14 -20.38 8.37 -19.26
N LEU A 15 -21.25 7.37 -19.11
CA LEU A 15 -20.97 6.19 -18.29
C LEU A 15 -19.76 5.41 -18.78
N LYS A 16 -19.59 5.23 -20.09
CA LYS A 16 -18.40 4.58 -20.66
C LYS A 16 -17.12 5.37 -20.38
N ALA A 17 -17.18 6.70 -20.47
CA ALA A 17 -16.05 7.56 -20.14
C ALA A 17 -15.68 7.46 -18.65
N LEU A 18 -16.68 7.45 -17.76
CA LEU A 18 -16.48 7.27 -16.32
C LEU A 18 -15.87 5.89 -16.00
N ILE A 19 -16.37 4.82 -16.62
CA ILE A 19 -15.80 3.47 -16.46
C ILE A 19 -14.34 3.43 -16.92
N ALA A 20 -14.02 4.03 -18.07
CA ALA A 20 -12.64 4.07 -18.57
C ALA A 20 -11.71 4.83 -17.60
N GLN A 21 -12.19 5.94 -17.03
CA GLN A 21 -11.47 6.72 -16.02
C GLN A 21 -11.25 5.91 -14.73
N LEU A 22 -12.28 5.25 -14.23
CA LEU A 22 -12.20 4.39 -13.05
C LEU A 22 -11.28 3.19 -13.28
N GLN A 23 -11.28 2.59 -14.47
CA GLN A 23 -10.35 1.52 -14.83
C GLN A 23 -8.90 2.00 -14.87
N ALA A 24 -8.65 3.20 -15.40
CA ALA A 24 -7.32 3.80 -15.40
C ALA A 24 -6.82 4.09 -13.98
N GLN A 25 -7.68 4.65 -13.13
CA GLN A 25 -7.36 4.88 -11.71
C GLN A 25 -7.10 3.57 -10.97
N ASN A 26 -7.96 2.56 -11.14
CA ASN A 26 -7.78 1.25 -10.52
C ASN A 26 -6.46 0.60 -10.96
N LYS A 27 -6.10 0.70 -12.24
CA LYS A 27 -4.79 0.22 -12.72
C LYS A 27 -3.64 0.90 -12.00
N LYS A 28 -3.68 2.23 -11.89
CA LYS A 28 -2.65 3.01 -11.19
C LYS A 28 -2.53 2.61 -9.72
N LEU A 29 -3.64 2.52 -9.00
CA LEU A 29 -3.67 2.09 -7.61
C LEU A 29 -3.12 0.66 -7.45
N THR A 30 -3.56 -0.27 -8.30
CA THR A 30 -3.08 -1.66 -8.29
C THR A 30 -1.57 -1.75 -8.55
N THR A 31 -1.02 -0.93 -9.45
CA THR A 31 0.42 -0.91 -9.70
C THR A 31 1.21 -0.37 -8.50
N THR A 32 0.71 0.67 -7.82
CA THR A 32 1.36 1.21 -6.63
C THR A 32 1.35 0.20 -5.49
N LEU A 33 0.21 -0.45 -5.24
CA LEU A 33 0.09 -1.50 -4.21
C LEU A 33 1.09 -2.63 -4.46
N ARG A 34 1.20 -3.12 -5.70
CA ARG A 34 2.20 -4.15 -6.04
C ARG A 34 3.64 -3.70 -5.82
N ALA A 35 3.97 -2.44 -6.12
CA ALA A 35 5.30 -1.90 -5.87
C ALA A 35 5.61 -1.87 -4.36
N HIS A 36 4.64 -1.47 -3.53
CA HIS A 36 4.75 -1.50 -2.08
C HIS A 36 4.90 -2.93 -1.54
N ASP A 37 4.13 -3.89 -2.06
CA ASP A 37 4.24 -5.31 -1.68
C ASP A 37 5.64 -5.88 -1.94
N LEU A 38 6.30 -5.47 -3.03
CA LEU A 38 7.67 -5.89 -3.33
C LEU A 38 8.68 -5.28 -2.34
N VAL A 39 8.51 -4.01 -1.97
CA VAL A 39 9.36 -3.35 -0.96
C VAL A 39 9.21 -4.05 0.39
N VAL A 40 7.98 -4.34 0.81
CA VAL A 40 7.69 -5.09 2.05
C VAL A 40 8.38 -6.46 2.06
N GLN A 41 8.30 -7.21 0.95
CA GLN A 41 8.95 -8.52 0.84
C GLN A 41 10.49 -8.41 0.90
N ALA A 42 11.07 -7.42 0.23
CA ALA A 42 12.51 -7.19 0.25
C ALA A 42 13.01 -6.87 1.67
N LEU A 43 12.31 -5.99 2.40
CA LEU A 43 12.64 -5.64 3.78
C LEU A 43 12.54 -6.86 4.71
N ARG A 44 11.47 -7.65 4.61
CA ARG A 44 11.31 -8.90 5.39
C ARG A 44 12.46 -9.88 5.16
N LEU A 45 12.90 -10.03 3.91
CA LEU A 45 14.03 -10.90 3.58
C LEU A 45 15.35 -10.38 4.14
N GLN A 46 15.58 -9.07 4.08
CA GLN A 46 16.78 -8.44 4.67
C GLN A 46 16.81 -8.63 6.19
N ILE A 47 15.69 -8.39 6.87
CA ILE A 47 15.54 -8.63 8.32
C ILE A 47 15.85 -10.10 8.66
N ALA A 48 15.29 -11.06 7.92
CA ALA A 48 15.54 -12.48 8.16
C ALA A 48 17.03 -12.85 8.00
N ARG A 49 17.72 -12.27 7.00
CA ARG A 49 19.17 -12.47 6.79
C ARG A 49 19.98 -11.86 7.94
N LEU A 50 19.68 -10.63 8.33
CA LEU A 50 20.37 -9.95 9.43
C LEU A 50 20.17 -10.68 10.75
N ARG A 51 18.94 -11.10 11.07
CA ARG A 51 18.64 -11.90 12.27
C ARG A 51 19.44 -13.21 12.31
N LYS A 52 19.67 -13.85 11.16
CA LYS A 52 20.53 -15.04 11.05
C LYS A 52 22.02 -14.71 11.27
N GLN A 53 22.48 -13.51 10.89
CA GLN A 53 23.86 -13.04 11.06
C GLN A 53 24.15 -12.47 12.46
N ALA A 54 23.12 -12.07 13.21
CA ALA A 54 23.24 -11.48 14.54
C ALA A 54 23.82 -12.43 15.62
N PHE A 55 23.94 -13.73 15.37
CA PHE A 55 24.57 -14.66 16.32
C PHE A 55 26.11 -14.48 16.37
N GLY A 56 26.60 -13.49 17.12
CA GLY A 56 28.04 -13.27 17.36
C GLY A 56 28.38 -11.99 18.15
N LYS A 57 29.65 -11.80 18.53
CA LYS A 57 30.13 -10.64 19.34
C LYS A 57 29.94 -9.26 18.66
N SER A 58 29.52 -9.21 17.39
CA SER A 58 29.17 -7.99 16.65
C SER A 58 27.64 -7.81 16.44
N SER A 59 26.81 -8.54 17.19
CA SER A 59 25.33 -8.55 17.06
C SER A 59 24.70 -7.17 17.22
N GLU A 60 25.21 -6.36 18.15
CA GLU A 60 24.53 -5.12 18.56
C GLU A 60 24.32 -4.14 17.39
N LYS A 61 25.28 -4.05 16.46
CA LYS A 61 25.12 -3.20 15.26
C LYS A 61 24.07 -3.77 14.30
N ILE A 62 24.01 -5.10 14.18
CA ILE A 62 23.06 -5.81 13.31
C ILE A 62 21.64 -5.71 13.90
N GLU A 63 21.48 -5.80 15.22
CA GLU A 63 20.21 -5.59 15.91
C GLU A 63 19.66 -4.18 15.69
N ARG A 64 20.50 -3.14 15.83
CA ARG A 64 20.08 -1.76 15.52
C ARG A 64 19.66 -1.57 14.06
N GLU A 65 20.32 -2.23 13.12
CA GLU A 65 19.95 -2.19 11.70
C GLU A 65 18.62 -2.91 11.45
N ILE A 66 18.36 -4.03 12.14
CA ILE A 66 17.06 -4.72 12.11
C ILE A 66 15.95 -3.82 12.63
N GLU A 67 16.14 -3.17 13.79
CA GLU A 67 15.16 -2.26 14.38
C GLU A 67 14.82 -1.09 13.42
N GLN A 68 15.83 -0.52 12.76
CA GLN A 68 15.61 0.55 11.78
C GLN A 68 14.82 0.07 10.55
N LEU A 69 15.10 -1.13 10.05
CA LEU A 69 14.36 -1.71 8.92
C LEU A 69 12.94 -2.10 9.31
N GLU A 70 12.72 -2.56 10.54
CA GLU A 70 11.39 -2.84 11.08
C GLU A 70 10.56 -1.57 11.22
N PHE A 71 11.16 -0.49 11.74
CA PHE A 71 10.52 0.82 11.81
C PHE A 71 10.15 1.35 10.42
N ALA A 72 11.09 1.31 9.45
CA ALA A 72 10.80 1.72 8.08
C ALA A 72 9.70 0.87 7.42
N LEU A 73 9.63 -0.42 7.74
CA LEU A 73 8.58 -1.30 7.27
C LEU A 73 7.21 -0.92 7.86
N GLU A 74 7.16 -0.60 9.14
CA GLU A 74 5.94 -0.14 9.82
C GLU A 74 5.43 1.17 9.22
N ASP A 75 6.30 2.15 8.99
CA ASP A 75 5.94 3.43 8.33
C ASP A 75 5.32 3.21 6.94
N VAL A 76 5.89 2.28 6.15
CA VAL A 76 5.34 1.93 4.83
C VAL A 76 3.96 1.28 4.97
N LEU A 77 3.78 0.35 5.91
CA LEU A 77 2.49 -0.32 6.13
C LEU A 77 1.41 0.66 6.63
N VAL A 78 1.77 1.58 7.53
CA VAL A 78 0.88 2.65 8.00
C VAL A 78 0.51 3.58 6.85
N SER A 79 1.48 3.99 6.03
CA SER A 79 1.23 4.83 4.86
C SER A 79 0.27 4.16 3.87
N VAL A 80 0.43 2.85 3.61
CA VAL A 80 -0.47 2.07 2.75
C VAL A 80 -1.88 1.99 3.36
N ALA A 81 -1.97 1.71 4.67
CA ALA A 81 -3.26 1.63 5.36
C ALA A 81 -3.99 2.98 5.38
N GLN A 82 -3.28 4.09 5.62
CA GLN A 82 -3.83 5.44 5.57
C GLN A 82 -4.29 5.83 4.17
N GLN A 83 -3.52 5.49 3.13
CA GLN A 83 -3.95 5.71 1.75
C GLN A 83 -5.23 4.92 1.42
N GLY A 84 -5.35 3.68 1.91
CA GLY A 84 -6.59 2.90 1.80
C GLY A 84 -7.78 3.56 2.52
N LEU A 85 -7.57 4.11 3.72
CA LEU A 85 -8.60 4.81 4.50
C LEU A 85 -9.02 6.15 3.87
N VAL A 86 -8.08 6.92 3.32
CA VAL A 86 -8.37 8.18 2.62
C VAL A 86 -9.17 7.93 1.34
N THR A 87 -8.89 6.84 0.62
CA THR A 87 -9.72 6.45 -0.53
C THR A 87 -11.13 6.00 -0.15
N SER A 88 -11.36 5.54 1.09
CA SER A 88 -12.72 5.24 1.58
C SER A 88 -13.47 6.44 2.16
N GLY A 89 -12.76 7.49 2.59
CA GLY A 89 -13.36 8.69 3.21
C GLY A 89 -13.74 9.79 2.22
N LEU A 90 -13.22 9.75 0.98
CA LEU A 90 -13.62 10.68 -0.10
C LEU A 90 -14.92 10.27 -0.81
N ASP A 91 -15.55 9.18 -0.37
CA ASP A 91 -16.81 8.65 -0.90
C ASP A 91 -18.04 9.08 -0.04
N ASP A 92 -17.83 10.01 0.90
CA ASP A 92 -18.81 10.41 1.94
C ASP A 92 -19.08 11.94 1.98
N SER A 93 -18.97 12.65 0.86
CA SER A 93 -19.29 14.09 0.76
C SER A 93 -19.96 14.49 -0.54
#